data_AF-A0A960FA16-F1
#
_entry.id   AF-A0A960FA16-F1
#
_cell.length_a   1.000
_cell.length_b   1.000
_cell.length_c   1.000
_cell.angle_alpha   90.00
_cell.angle_beta   90.00
_cell.angle_gamma   90.00
#
_symmetry.space_group_name_H-M   'P 1'
#
loop_
_entity.id
_entity.type
_entity.pdbx_description
1 polymer ?
#
loop_
_entity_poly.entity_id
_entity_poly.type
_entity_poly.pdbx_seq_one_letter_code
_entity_poly.pdbx_strand_id
1 'polypeptide(L)'
;MTDTAPAHRLELDDLGDKLESFYVLRKTNSEEASAVLDQLGANSTVDRDIVLELASKRPLGHPDRFWEAHTMAVRALEVLDRNGTRSMPAPKWLGPLGAVPKYLVGIVVGFVVKSHLRSVIDNLRRLYTRRESACMLDDPTRPMLTRARIHTERLTEGFKKNPLGVPGFVLGGAFLSAILSSLQDAFGFLGDSSIGPIIATVVLLLVFMMAVWVFVKGAAVAHRRIKLTTTRPLAALYETIGRCGNPPKDQARMFALGSIALTAVALFVLPVIVALWLF
;
A
#
# COMPACT_ATOMS: atom_id res chain seq x y z
N MET A 1 -16.09 54.02 -35.38
CA MET A 1 -15.88 52.62 -35.79
C MET A 1 -14.58 52.16 -35.15
N THR A 2 -14.65 51.69 -33.92
CA THR A 2 -13.50 51.09 -33.23
C THR A 2 -13.47 49.62 -33.60
N ASP A 3 -12.54 49.29 -34.48
CA ASP A 3 -12.19 47.93 -34.85
C ASP A 3 -11.51 47.27 -33.62
N THR A 4 -12.30 46.58 -32.79
CA THR A 4 -11.77 45.76 -31.70
C THR A 4 -11.30 44.45 -32.32
N ALA A 5 -9.99 44.34 -32.53
CA ALA A 5 -9.35 43.06 -32.84
C ALA A 5 -9.88 41.97 -31.89
N PRO A 6 -10.18 40.75 -32.38
CA PRO A 6 -10.70 39.69 -31.52
C PRO A 6 -9.68 39.44 -30.42
N ALA A 7 -10.08 39.66 -29.16
CA ALA A 7 -9.25 39.36 -28.01
C ALA A 7 -8.79 37.91 -28.14
N HIS A 8 -7.47 37.70 -28.22
CA HIS A 8 -6.90 36.36 -28.29
C HIS A 8 -7.29 35.65 -27.00
N ARG A 9 -8.32 34.80 -27.06
CA ARG A 9 -8.73 33.95 -25.93
C ARG A 9 -7.57 33.06 -25.56
N LEU A 10 -7.34 32.95 -24.25
CA LEU A 10 -6.33 32.02 -23.74
C LEU A 10 -6.95 30.62 -23.72
N GLU A 11 -6.15 29.60 -23.98
CA GLU A 11 -6.54 28.19 -23.79
C GLU A 11 -7.08 27.92 -22.38
N LEU A 12 -6.61 28.70 -21.39
CA LEU A 12 -7.10 28.66 -20.01
C LEU A 12 -8.59 29.06 -19.91
N ASP A 13 -9.01 30.05 -20.69
CA ASP A 13 -10.39 30.55 -20.67
C ASP A 13 -11.33 29.50 -21.27
N ASP A 14 -10.95 28.93 -22.42
CA ASP A 14 -11.73 27.87 -23.09
C ASP A 14 -11.82 26.59 -22.23
N LEU A 15 -10.74 26.23 -21.55
CA LEU A 15 -10.75 25.12 -20.59
C LEU A 15 -11.63 25.44 -19.37
N GLY A 16 -11.52 26.66 -18.83
CA GLY A 16 -12.33 27.13 -17.71
C GLY A 16 -13.83 27.05 -18.00
N ASP A 17 -14.25 27.54 -19.16
CA ASP A 17 -15.64 27.56 -19.61
C ASP A 17 -16.21 26.13 -19.73
N LYS A 18 -15.43 25.19 -20.29
CA LYS A 18 -15.84 23.78 -20.42
C LYS A 18 -15.96 23.08 -19.06
N LEU A 19 -14.99 23.29 -18.16
CA LEU A 19 -15.02 22.71 -16.81
C LEU A 19 -16.15 23.30 -15.96
N GLU A 20 -16.45 24.59 -16.12
CA GLU A 20 -17.57 25.24 -15.46
C GLU A 20 -18.91 24.70 -15.97
N SER A 21 -19.07 24.60 -17.29
CA SER A 21 -20.25 24.01 -17.92
C SER A 21 -20.52 22.61 -17.39
N PHE A 22 -19.48 21.77 -17.35
CA PHE A 22 -19.56 20.44 -16.75
C PHE A 22 -20.01 20.47 -15.28
N TYR A 23 -19.39 21.34 -14.45
CA TYR A 23 -19.71 21.42 -13.03
C TYR A 23 -21.19 21.79 -12.77
N VAL A 24 -21.73 22.73 -13.55
CA VAL A 24 -23.13 23.17 -13.45
C VAL A 24 -24.07 22.05 -13.88
N LEU A 25 -23.84 21.46 -15.06
CA LEU A 25 -24.69 20.43 -15.63
C LEU A 25 -24.75 19.17 -14.76
N ARG A 26 -23.63 18.79 -14.12
CA ARG A 26 -23.55 17.57 -13.30
C ARG A 26 -24.60 17.47 -12.19
N LYS A 27 -25.09 18.61 -11.67
CA LYS A 27 -26.09 18.61 -10.59
C LYS A 27 -27.52 18.48 -11.09
N THR A 28 -27.78 18.80 -12.35
CA THR A 28 -29.12 19.03 -12.88
C THR A 28 -29.45 18.05 -14.00
N ASN A 29 -28.47 17.74 -14.86
CA ASN A 29 -28.63 16.87 -16.01
C ASN A 29 -27.38 15.98 -16.23
N SER A 30 -27.48 14.71 -15.86
CA SER A 30 -26.37 13.75 -15.98
C SER A 30 -25.99 13.42 -17.42
N GLU A 31 -26.94 13.51 -18.36
CA GLU A 31 -26.71 13.17 -19.77
C GLU A 31 -25.94 14.28 -20.47
N GLU A 32 -26.38 15.53 -20.30
CA GLU A 32 -25.67 16.71 -20.81
C GLU A 32 -24.28 16.87 -20.17
N ALA A 33 -24.14 16.57 -18.87
CA ALA A 33 -22.83 16.53 -18.22
C ALA A 33 -21.90 15.48 -18.84
N SER A 34 -22.42 14.32 -19.25
CA SER A 34 -21.64 13.30 -19.95
C SER A 34 -21.22 13.78 -21.34
N ALA A 35 -22.09 14.50 -22.06
CA ALA A 35 -21.75 15.06 -23.37
C ALA A 35 -20.58 16.06 -23.29
N VAL A 36 -20.52 16.88 -22.23
CA VAL A 36 -19.37 17.78 -22.00
C VAL A 36 -18.10 17.00 -21.68
N LEU A 37 -18.19 15.87 -20.95
CA LEU A 37 -17.04 15.00 -20.72
C LEU A 37 -16.52 14.41 -22.03
N ASP A 38 -17.41 13.96 -22.92
CA ASP A 38 -17.03 13.39 -24.21
C ASP A 38 -16.38 14.48 -25.12
N GLN A 39 -16.86 15.72 -25.07
CA GLN A 39 -16.22 16.87 -25.75
C GLN A 39 -14.83 17.22 -25.20
N LEU A 40 -14.59 16.96 -23.91
CA LEU A 40 -13.28 17.07 -23.28
C LEU A 40 -12.38 15.84 -23.56
N GLY A 41 -12.86 14.87 -24.34
CA GLY A 41 -12.14 13.66 -24.72
C GLY A 41 -12.15 12.56 -23.65
N ALA A 42 -13.05 12.63 -22.67
CA ALA A 42 -13.09 11.68 -21.55
C ALA A 42 -13.82 10.37 -21.89
N ASN A 43 -13.10 9.47 -22.56
CA ASN A 43 -13.66 8.23 -23.12
C ASN A 43 -13.67 7.04 -22.14
N SER A 44 -12.88 7.10 -21.07
CA SER A 44 -12.81 6.06 -20.04
C SER A 44 -13.26 6.56 -18.68
N THR A 45 -13.51 5.64 -17.74
CA THR A 45 -13.81 5.98 -16.34
C THR A 45 -12.67 6.80 -15.71
N VAL A 46 -11.42 6.51 -16.09
CA VAL A 46 -10.24 7.23 -15.59
C VAL A 46 -10.22 8.65 -16.14
N ASP A 47 -10.50 8.85 -17.43
CA ASP A 47 -10.52 10.18 -18.02
C ASP A 47 -11.64 11.04 -17.41
N ARG A 48 -12.78 10.42 -17.12
CA ARG A 48 -13.90 11.08 -16.44
C ARG A 48 -13.54 11.46 -15.01
N ASP A 49 -12.81 10.61 -14.28
CA ASP A 49 -12.26 10.95 -12.96
C ASP A 49 -11.26 12.11 -13.04
N ILE A 50 -10.39 12.13 -14.07
CA ILE A 50 -9.45 13.23 -14.30
C ILE A 50 -10.21 14.55 -14.49
N VAL A 51 -11.21 14.59 -15.37
CA VAL A 51 -12.01 15.80 -15.59
C VAL A 51 -12.77 16.20 -14.33
N LEU A 52 -13.29 15.24 -13.56
CA LEU A 52 -13.94 15.50 -12.26
C LEU A 52 -13.00 16.13 -11.23
N GLU A 53 -11.73 15.73 -11.20
CA GLU A 53 -10.72 16.30 -10.30
C GLU A 53 -10.25 17.68 -10.79
N LEU A 54 -10.06 17.85 -12.11
CA LEU A 54 -9.69 19.13 -12.73
C LEU A 54 -10.79 20.19 -12.59
N ALA A 55 -12.06 19.81 -12.69
CA ALA A 55 -13.20 20.70 -12.49
C ALA A 55 -13.38 21.15 -11.03
N SER A 56 -12.56 20.66 -10.09
CA SER A 56 -12.69 21.03 -8.68
C SER A 56 -12.21 22.48 -8.46
N LYS A 57 -13.12 23.33 -7.97
CA LYS A 57 -12.82 24.75 -7.70
C LYS A 57 -12.19 25.01 -6.32
N ARG A 58 -12.08 24.00 -5.45
CA ARG A 58 -11.61 24.14 -4.07
C ARG A 58 -10.50 23.15 -3.75
N PRO A 59 -9.40 23.58 -3.09
CA PRO A 59 -8.34 22.68 -2.65
C PRO A 59 -8.75 21.67 -1.58
N LEU A 60 -9.84 21.91 -0.84
CA LEU A 60 -10.43 20.97 0.13
C LEU A 60 -11.94 20.87 -0.12
N GLY A 61 -12.47 19.64 -0.11
CA GLY A 61 -13.90 19.36 -0.25
C GLY A 61 -14.72 19.84 0.95
N HIS A 62 -14.24 19.53 2.16
CA HIS A 62 -14.87 19.88 3.44
C HIS A 62 -13.85 20.52 4.39
N PRO A 63 -13.51 21.82 4.19
CA PRO A 63 -12.51 22.51 5.00
C PRO A 63 -12.82 22.50 6.50
N ASP A 64 -14.10 22.67 6.86
CA ASP A 64 -14.61 22.70 8.23
C ASP A 64 -14.31 21.43 9.03
N ARG A 65 -14.30 20.26 8.37
CA ARG A 65 -14.04 18.96 9.00
C ARG A 65 -12.64 18.42 8.79
N PHE A 66 -11.81 19.13 8.02
CA PHE A 66 -10.48 18.66 7.63
C PHE A 66 -9.59 18.33 8.84
N TRP A 67 -9.57 19.20 9.86
CA TRP A 67 -8.74 18.98 11.04
C TRP A 67 -9.19 17.80 11.90
N GLU A 68 -10.49 17.61 12.04
CA GLU A 68 -11.08 16.44 12.72
C GLU A 68 -10.62 15.15 12.02
N ALA A 69 -10.78 15.09 10.69
CA ALA A 69 -10.40 13.92 9.91
C ALA A 69 -8.88 13.68 9.90
N HIS A 70 -8.07 14.74 9.76
CA HIS A 70 -6.61 14.65 9.76
C HIS A 70 -6.09 14.12 11.10
N THR A 71 -6.55 14.69 12.21
CA THR A 71 -6.13 14.25 13.56
C THR A 71 -6.58 12.82 13.85
N MET A 72 -7.79 12.44 13.43
CA MET A 72 -8.27 11.07 13.56
C MET A 72 -7.44 10.09 12.74
N ALA A 73 -7.07 10.44 11.51
CA ALA A 73 -6.19 9.63 10.68
C ALA A 73 -4.79 9.49 11.30
N VAL A 74 -4.18 10.58 11.78
CA VAL A 74 -2.87 10.53 12.45
C VAL A 74 -2.92 9.66 13.70
N ARG A 75 -3.96 9.80 14.53
CA ARG A 75 -4.17 8.94 15.70
C ARG A 75 -4.33 7.47 15.31
N ALA A 76 -5.06 7.18 14.24
CA ALA A 76 -5.20 5.82 13.74
C ALA A 76 -3.86 5.21 13.29
N LEU A 77 -3.01 6.00 12.64
CA LEU A 77 -1.65 5.58 12.26
C LEU A 77 -0.78 5.32 13.50
N GLU A 78 -0.84 6.18 14.52
CA GLU A 78 -0.14 5.96 15.79
C GLU A 78 -0.60 4.67 16.49
N VAL A 79 -1.92 4.45 16.55
CA VAL A 79 -2.51 3.25 17.16
C VAL A 79 -2.06 1.99 16.41
N LEU A 80 -2.06 2.03 15.09
CA LEU A 80 -1.57 0.92 14.27
C LEU A 80 -0.06 0.71 14.44
N ASP A 81 0.74 1.77 14.56
CA ASP A 81 2.18 1.65 14.78
C ASP A 81 2.51 0.97 16.11
N ARG A 82 1.80 1.34 17.17
CA ARG A 82 2.00 0.82 18.54
C ARG A 82 1.45 -0.59 18.75
N ASN A 83 0.33 -0.93 18.09
CA ASN A 83 -0.39 -2.18 18.34
C ASN A 83 -0.32 -3.18 17.18
N GLY A 84 -0.04 -2.70 15.98
CA GLY A 84 -0.08 -3.46 14.74
C GLY A 84 0.92 -4.60 14.69
N THR A 85 2.04 -4.49 15.41
CA THR A 85 3.12 -5.48 15.45
C THR A 85 3.16 -6.30 16.74
N ARG A 86 2.21 -6.10 17.67
CA ARG A 86 2.18 -6.85 18.93
C ARG A 86 2.05 -8.35 18.67
N SER A 87 2.76 -9.14 19.48
CA SER A 87 2.84 -10.59 19.33
C SER A 87 1.46 -11.25 19.29
N MET A 88 1.32 -12.30 18.50
CA MET A 88 0.09 -13.08 18.44
C MET A 88 0.11 -14.25 19.41
N PRO A 89 -1.05 -14.71 19.90
CA PRO A 89 -1.13 -16.00 20.56
C PRO A 89 -0.71 -17.10 19.58
N ALA A 90 0.19 -17.99 20.02
CA ALA A 90 0.57 -19.15 19.23
C ALA A 90 -0.62 -20.13 19.17
N PRO A 91 -0.77 -20.92 18.08
CA PRO A 91 -1.77 -21.97 18.04
C PRO A 91 -1.49 -22.99 19.14
N LYS A 92 -2.52 -23.35 19.93
CA LYS A 92 -2.36 -24.24 21.09
C LYS A 92 -1.79 -25.63 20.73
N TRP A 93 -2.05 -26.09 19.50
CA TRP A 93 -1.59 -27.39 18.99
C TRP A 93 -0.08 -27.47 18.70
N LEU A 94 0.62 -26.33 18.63
CA LEU A 94 2.07 -26.29 18.38
C LEU A 94 2.92 -26.41 19.66
N GLY A 95 2.30 -26.35 20.84
CA GLY A 95 3.00 -26.48 22.13
C GLY A 95 4.25 -25.58 22.24
N PRO A 96 5.36 -26.06 22.84
CA PRO A 96 6.59 -25.27 22.99
C PRO A 96 7.27 -24.92 21.67
N LEU A 97 7.05 -25.69 20.60
CA LEU A 97 7.57 -25.40 19.24
C LEU A 97 6.86 -24.20 18.59
N GLY A 98 5.76 -23.71 19.17
CA GLY A 98 5.03 -22.55 18.67
C GLY A 98 5.81 -21.23 18.67
N ALA A 99 6.96 -21.15 19.34
CA ALA A 99 7.79 -19.95 19.39
C ALA A 99 8.34 -19.55 18.01
N VAL A 100 8.87 -20.51 17.24
CA VAL A 100 9.48 -20.24 15.92
C VAL A 100 8.45 -19.75 14.90
N PRO A 101 7.32 -20.46 14.65
CA PRO A 101 6.29 -19.95 13.74
C PRO A 101 5.71 -18.61 14.19
N LYS A 102 5.51 -18.41 15.51
CA LYS A 102 5.03 -17.13 16.06
C LYS A 102 5.98 -15.98 15.74
N TYR A 103 7.28 -16.21 15.89
CA TYR A 103 8.31 -15.21 15.57
C TYR A 103 8.29 -14.87 14.07
N LEU A 104 8.32 -15.88 13.21
CA LEU A 104 8.31 -15.70 11.75
C LEU A 104 7.05 -14.97 11.26
N VAL A 105 5.87 -15.34 11.78
CA VAL A 105 4.61 -14.63 11.48
C VAL A 105 4.70 -13.17 11.96
N GLY A 106 5.31 -12.93 13.12
CA GLY A 106 5.55 -11.58 13.65
C GLY A 106 6.39 -10.71 12.71
N ILE A 107 7.42 -11.27 12.08
CA ILE A 107 8.25 -10.57 11.08
C ILE A 107 7.38 -10.11 9.91
N VAL A 108 6.58 -11.00 9.32
CA VAL A 108 5.71 -10.68 8.18
C VAL A 108 4.70 -9.60 8.56
N VAL A 109 4.10 -9.69 9.74
CA VAL A 109 3.15 -8.69 10.24
C VAL A 109 3.81 -7.34 10.42
N GLY A 110 4.99 -7.32 11.05
CA GLY A 110 5.80 -6.12 11.22
C GLY A 110 6.09 -5.45 9.88
N PHE A 111 6.52 -6.24 8.90
CA PHE A 111 6.81 -5.75 7.56
C PHE A 111 5.58 -5.12 6.89
N VAL A 112 4.47 -5.86 6.82
CA VAL A 112 3.26 -5.38 6.11
C VAL A 112 2.70 -4.12 6.77
N VAL A 113 2.65 -4.08 8.11
CA VAL A 113 2.15 -2.92 8.86
C VAL A 113 3.04 -1.70 8.63
N LYS A 114 4.37 -1.84 8.78
CA LYS A 114 5.32 -0.73 8.60
C LYS A 114 5.36 -0.23 7.16
N SER A 115 5.27 -1.15 6.19
CA SER A 115 5.16 -0.80 4.76
C SER A 115 3.88 0.00 4.47
N HIS A 116 2.74 -0.41 5.04
CA HIS A 116 1.48 0.33 4.89
C HIS A 116 1.56 1.72 5.53
N LEU A 117 2.08 1.84 6.76
CA LEU A 117 2.26 3.14 7.43
C LEU A 117 3.15 4.09 6.61
N ARG A 118 4.27 3.58 6.09
CA ARG A 118 5.17 4.32 5.19
C ARG A 118 4.45 4.79 3.93
N SER A 119 3.70 3.90 3.28
CA SER A 119 2.95 4.24 2.07
C SER A 119 1.90 5.32 2.35
N VAL A 120 1.16 5.20 3.45
CA VAL A 120 0.13 6.20 3.81
C VAL A 120 0.76 7.56 4.08
N ILE A 121 1.81 7.63 4.92
CA ILE A 121 2.42 8.92 5.25
C ILE A 121 3.06 9.60 4.03
N ASP A 122 3.70 8.82 3.14
CA ASP A 122 4.29 9.35 1.91
C ASP A 122 3.22 9.88 0.95
N ASN A 123 2.09 9.18 0.83
CA ASN A 123 0.97 9.63 0.00
C ASN A 123 0.32 10.90 0.58
N LEU A 124 0.08 10.97 1.88
CA LEU A 124 -0.44 12.18 2.52
C LEU A 124 0.50 13.37 2.34
N ARG A 125 1.80 13.18 2.55
CA ARG A 125 2.81 14.23 2.33
C ARG A 125 2.77 14.76 0.89
N ARG A 126 2.77 13.86 -0.10
CA ARG A 126 2.70 14.23 -1.52
C ARG A 126 1.39 14.94 -1.85
N LEU A 127 0.28 14.44 -1.33
CA LEU A 127 -1.04 15.02 -1.55
C LEU A 127 -1.12 16.44 -0.98
N TYR A 128 -0.72 16.64 0.29
CA TYR A 128 -0.73 17.96 0.91
C TYR A 128 0.22 18.93 0.22
N THR A 129 1.40 18.48 -0.19
CA THR A 129 2.34 19.33 -0.95
C THR A 129 1.72 19.81 -2.26
N ARG A 130 1.13 18.90 -3.05
CA ARG A 130 0.50 19.25 -4.34
C ARG A 130 -0.71 20.16 -4.17
N ARG A 131 -1.50 19.94 -3.13
CA ARG A 131 -2.69 20.77 -2.83
C ARG A 131 -2.32 22.15 -2.35
N GLU A 132 -1.34 22.25 -1.46
CA GLU A 132 -0.82 23.55 -0.98
C GLU A 132 -0.25 24.38 -2.14
N SER A 133 0.44 23.75 -3.10
CA SER A 133 0.94 24.45 -4.30
C SER A 133 -0.16 24.86 -5.28
N ALA A 134 -1.34 24.21 -5.22
CA ALA A 134 -2.49 24.55 -6.07
C ALA A 134 -3.38 25.64 -5.45
N CYS A 135 -3.17 25.98 -4.17
CA CYS A 135 -3.89 27.08 -3.53
C CYS A 135 -3.41 28.44 -4.04
N MET A 136 -4.35 29.37 -4.23
CA MET A 136 -4.02 30.79 -4.35
C MET A 136 -3.41 31.31 -3.04
N LEU A 137 -2.68 32.43 -3.12
CA LEU A 137 -1.92 32.95 -1.98
C LEU A 137 -2.83 33.30 -0.78
N ASP A 138 -4.02 33.79 -1.07
CA ASP A 138 -5.07 34.29 -0.17
C ASP A 138 -6.10 33.23 0.26
N ASP A 139 -6.00 31.99 -0.26
CA ASP A 139 -6.97 30.93 0.05
C ASP A 139 -6.91 30.56 1.56
N PRO A 140 -8.04 30.60 2.29
CA PRO A 140 -8.09 30.29 3.72
C PRO A 140 -7.71 28.84 4.05
N THR A 141 -7.79 27.92 3.08
CA THR A 141 -7.42 26.50 3.24
C THR A 141 -5.93 26.25 3.15
N ARG A 142 -5.17 27.16 2.51
CA ARG A 142 -3.72 27.06 2.34
C ARG A 142 -2.97 26.86 3.66
N PRO A 143 -3.15 27.69 4.71
CA PRO A 143 -2.47 27.47 5.99
C PRO A 143 -2.85 26.14 6.66
N MET A 144 -4.05 25.60 6.40
CA MET A 144 -4.47 24.31 6.92
C MET A 144 -3.64 23.18 6.29
N LEU A 145 -3.49 23.22 4.96
CA LEU A 145 -2.68 22.28 4.19
C LEU A 145 -1.19 22.39 4.53
N THR A 146 -0.65 23.61 4.68
CA THR A 146 0.75 23.83 5.09
C THR A 146 1.03 23.16 6.44
N ARG A 147 0.16 23.38 7.44
CA ARG A 147 0.33 22.77 8.77
C ARG A 147 0.22 21.24 8.70
N ALA A 148 -0.74 20.72 7.95
CA ALA A 148 -0.90 19.27 7.76
C ALA A 148 0.31 18.65 7.05
N ARG A 149 0.87 19.31 6.04
CA ARG A 149 2.12 18.91 5.38
C ARG A 149 3.26 18.83 6.39
N ILE A 150 3.49 19.90 7.17
CA ILE A 150 4.53 19.93 8.21
C ILE A 150 4.35 18.79 9.22
N HIS A 151 3.10 18.52 9.67
CA HIS A 151 2.82 17.38 10.53
C HIS A 151 3.24 16.05 9.86
N THR A 152 2.84 15.83 8.60
CA THR A 152 3.18 14.59 7.89
C THR A 152 4.68 14.44 7.64
N GLU A 153 5.39 15.54 7.36
CA GLU A 153 6.85 15.54 7.21
C GLU A 153 7.54 15.11 8.49
N ARG A 154 7.15 15.68 9.64
CA ARG A 154 7.69 15.30 10.95
C ARG A 154 7.37 13.86 11.33
N LEU A 155 6.17 13.40 11.02
CA LEU A 155 5.74 12.02 11.27
C LEU A 155 6.45 11.00 10.36
N THR A 156 6.92 11.44 9.19
CA THR A 156 7.56 10.56 8.20
C THR A 156 8.79 9.87 8.80
N GLU A 157 9.59 10.58 9.60
CA GLU A 157 10.77 10.01 10.27
C GLU A 157 10.40 8.89 11.25
N GLY A 158 9.30 9.07 11.99
CA GLY A 158 8.78 8.07 12.93
C GLY A 158 8.31 6.78 12.26
N PHE A 159 7.59 6.91 11.13
CA PHE A 159 7.01 5.78 10.41
C PHE A 159 7.97 5.10 9.42
N LYS A 160 9.06 5.76 9.00
CA LYS A 160 10.03 5.20 8.04
C LYS A 160 11.07 4.26 8.63
N LYS A 161 11.01 3.95 9.92
CA LYS A 161 11.92 2.98 10.56
C LYS A 161 11.95 1.63 9.84
N ASN A 162 13.07 0.91 9.98
CA ASN A 162 13.26 -0.38 9.31
C ASN A 162 12.14 -1.36 9.70
N PRO A 163 11.42 -1.94 8.72
CA PRO A 163 10.23 -2.75 8.96
C PRO A 163 10.51 -4.04 9.74
N LEU A 164 11.73 -4.54 9.65
CA LEU A 164 12.14 -5.83 10.22
C LEU A 164 12.82 -5.68 11.58
N GLY A 165 13.21 -4.47 12.00
CA GLY A 165 13.92 -4.22 13.27
C GLY A 165 15.31 -4.87 13.40
N VAL A 166 15.66 -5.81 12.53
CA VAL A 166 17.00 -6.39 12.39
C VAL A 166 17.87 -5.52 11.49
N PRO A 167 19.15 -5.33 11.84
CA PRO A 167 20.11 -4.68 10.95
C PRO A 167 20.21 -5.43 9.62
N GLY A 168 20.26 -4.70 8.50
CA GLY A 168 20.30 -5.29 7.16
C GLY A 168 21.45 -6.26 6.93
N PHE A 169 22.56 -6.12 7.66
CA PHE A 169 23.72 -7.02 7.58
C PHE A 169 23.42 -8.44 8.08
N VAL A 170 22.46 -8.61 9.00
CA VAL A 170 22.06 -9.93 9.53
C VAL A 170 21.28 -10.72 8.48
N LEU A 171 20.47 -10.03 7.67
CA LEU A 171 19.69 -10.63 6.58
C LEU A 171 20.51 -10.88 5.30
N GLY A 172 21.65 -10.21 5.14
CA GLY A 172 22.55 -10.39 4.01
C GLY A 172 23.53 -11.55 4.20
N GLY A 173 24.74 -11.23 4.67
CA GLY A 173 25.89 -12.14 4.58
C GLY A 173 25.80 -13.38 5.48
N ALA A 174 25.46 -13.23 6.75
CA ALA A 174 25.48 -14.35 7.70
C ALA A 174 24.36 -15.37 7.44
N PHE A 175 23.15 -14.88 7.13
CA PHE A 175 22.00 -15.73 6.84
C PHE A 175 22.15 -16.49 5.51
N LEU A 176 22.63 -15.80 4.46
CA LEU A 176 22.89 -16.46 3.17
C LEU A 176 23.99 -17.51 3.29
N SER A 177 25.08 -17.23 4.02
CA SER A 177 26.15 -18.22 4.23
C SER A 177 25.67 -19.45 5.02
N ALA A 178 24.84 -19.25 6.06
CA ALA A 178 24.28 -20.36 6.84
C ALA A 178 23.30 -21.21 6.02
N ILE A 179 22.49 -20.60 5.16
CA ILE A 179 21.63 -21.34 4.22
C ILE A 179 22.48 -22.09 3.21
N LEU A 180 23.50 -21.44 2.63
CA LEU A 180 24.33 -22.03 1.59
C LEU A 180 25.16 -23.21 2.11
N SER A 181 25.70 -23.10 3.33
CA SER A 181 26.43 -24.19 3.99
C SER A 181 25.50 -25.36 4.31
N SER A 182 24.30 -25.08 4.83
CA SER A 182 23.29 -26.12 5.09
C SER A 182 22.84 -26.82 3.81
N LEU A 183 22.78 -26.08 2.69
CA LEU A 183 22.48 -26.63 1.37
C LEU A 183 23.60 -27.57 0.90
N GLN A 184 24.87 -27.14 1.02
CA GLN A 184 26.04 -27.93 0.65
C GLN A 184 26.16 -29.22 1.47
N ASP A 185 25.92 -29.16 2.78
CA ASP A 185 25.91 -30.32 3.66
C ASP A 185 24.77 -31.29 3.31
N ALA A 186 23.60 -30.76 2.97
CA ALA A 186 22.48 -31.58 2.48
C ALA A 186 22.79 -32.27 1.15
N PHE A 187 23.50 -31.61 0.23
CA PHE A 187 23.96 -32.21 -1.03
C PHE A 187 25.00 -33.32 -0.82
N GLY A 188 25.86 -33.22 0.20
CA GLY A 188 26.78 -34.30 0.58
C GLY A 188 26.05 -35.57 1.07
N PHE A 189 24.99 -35.39 1.88
CA PHE A 189 24.16 -36.50 2.38
C PHE A 189 23.31 -37.18 1.29
N LEU A 190 22.97 -36.44 0.23
CA LEU A 190 22.18 -36.91 -0.91
C LEU A 190 22.93 -37.87 -1.85
N GLY A 191 24.26 -37.76 -1.92
CA GLY A 191 25.09 -38.55 -2.85
C GLY A 191 25.39 -39.98 -2.39
N ASP A 192 25.30 -40.27 -1.09
CA ASP A 192 25.85 -41.49 -0.49
C ASP A 192 24.77 -42.55 -0.14
N SER A 193 23.48 -42.23 -0.32
CA SER A 193 22.37 -43.14 0.04
C SER A 193 21.18 -43.07 -0.90
N SER A 194 20.58 -44.22 -1.25
CA SER A 194 19.37 -44.28 -2.10
C SER A 194 18.12 -43.67 -1.45
N ILE A 195 18.12 -43.50 -0.12
CA ILE A 195 16.98 -42.99 0.65
C ILE A 195 17.12 -41.48 0.94
N GLY A 196 18.35 -40.94 0.94
CA GLY A 196 18.65 -39.53 1.17
C GLY A 196 17.82 -38.56 0.33
N PRO A 197 17.65 -38.78 -0.99
CA PRO A 197 16.81 -37.94 -1.85
C PRO A 197 15.35 -37.85 -1.42
N ILE A 198 14.78 -38.97 -0.97
CA ILE A 198 13.38 -39.01 -0.54
C ILE A 198 13.22 -38.20 0.75
N ILE A 199 14.10 -38.39 1.74
CA ILE A 199 14.05 -37.67 3.01
C ILE A 199 14.24 -36.16 2.80
N ALA A 200 15.23 -35.76 2.00
CA ALA A 200 15.48 -34.35 1.71
C ALA A 200 14.28 -33.67 1.04
N THR A 201 13.62 -34.37 0.10
CA THR A 201 12.43 -33.87 -0.58
C THR A 201 11.28 -33.62 0.39
N VAL A 202 11.03 -34.58 1.29
CA VAL A 202 9.98 -34.45 2.31
C VAL A 202 10.28 -33.28 3.26
N VAL A 203 11.51 -33.17 3.75
CA VAL A 203 11.92 -32.06 4.63
C VAL A 203 11.76 -30.72 3.93
N LEU A 204 12.21 -30.60 2.69
CA LEU A 204 12.12 -29.38 1.91
C LEU A 204 10.66 -28.98 1.68
N LEU A 205 9.80 -29.93 1.31
CA LEU A 205 8.37 -29.70 1.16
C LEU A 205 7.73 -29.19 2.45
N LEU A 206 8.08 -29.77 3.61
CA LEU A 206 7.61 -29.30 4.91
C LEU A 206 8.07 -27.87 5.21
N VAL A 207 9.32 -27.52 4.91
CA VAL A 207 9.85 -26.15 5.08
C VAL A 207 9.09 -25.16 4.20
N PHE A 208 8.85 -25.49 2.93
CA PHE A 208 8.08 -24.64 2.02
C PHE A 208 6.63 -24.46 2.49
N MET A 209 5.96 -25.55 2.90
CA MET A 209 4.59 -25.48 3.44
C MET A 209 4.54 -24.61 4.70
N MET A 210 5.53 -24.71 5.57
CA MET A 210 5.67 -23.85 6.74
C MET A 210 5.86 -22.37 6.34
N ALA A 211 6.72 -22.08 5.37
CA ALA A 211 6.94 -20.72 4.88
C ALA A 211 5.66 -20.12 4.30
N VAL A 212 4.94 -20.85 3.44
CA VAL A 212 3.64 -20.45 2.88
C VAL A 212 2.64 -20.13 4.00
N TRP A 213 2.53 -21.02 5.00
CA TRP A 213 1.63 -20.81 6.13
C TRP A 213 1.98 -19.54 6.91
N VAL A 214 3.28 -19.29 7.15
CA VAL A 214 3.76 -18.07 7.81
C VAL A 214 3.35 -16.82 7.05
N PHE A 215 3.58 -16.77 5.73
CA PHE A 215 3.26 -15.61 4.92
C PHE A 215 1.75 -15.34 4.87
N VAL A 216 0.93 -16.36 4.62
CA VAL A 216 -0.53 -16.24 4.56
C VAL A 216 -1.07 -15.79 5.92
N LYS A 217 -0.63 -16.43 7.01
CA LYS A 217 -1.11 -16.10 8.36
C LYS A 217 -0.70 -14.68 8.76
N GLY A 218 0.55 -14.30 8.48
CA GLY A 218 1.07 -12.96 8.76
C GLY A 218 0.32 -11.89 7.98
N ALA A 219 0.15 -12.08 6.67
CA ALA A 219 -0.59 -11.16 5.80
C ALA A 219 -2.06 -11.00 6.24
N ALA A 220 -2.74 -12.10 6.56
CA ALA A 220 -4.13 -12.06 7.02
C ALA A 220 -4.30 -11.25 8.32
N VAL A 221 -3.38 -11.40 9.27
CA VAL A 221 -3.47 -10.68 10.54
C VAL A 221 -3.10 -9.21 10.37
N ALA A 222 -2.06 -8.91 9.58
CA ALA A 222 -1.70 -7.54 9.26
C ALA A 222 -2.86 -6.82 8.56
N HIS A 223 -3.48 -7.46 7.55
CA HIS A 223 -4.65 -6.94 6.86
C HIS A 223 -5.81 -6.65 7.84
N ARG A 224 -6.13 -7.59 8.74
CA ARG A 224 -7.17 -7.37 9.75
C ARG A 224 -6.87 -6.17 10.64
N ARG A 225 -5.63 -6.02 11.12
CA ARG A 225 -5.22 -4.91 12.00
C ARG A 225 -5.26 -3.58 11.27
N ILE A 226 -4.77 -3.52 10.03
CA ILE A 226 -4.86 -2.34 9.18
C ILE A 226 -6.33 -1.97 8.96
N LYS A 227 -7.16 -2.93 8.57
CA LYS A 227 -8.59 -2.70 8.32
C LYS A 227 -9.34 -2.14 9.52
N LEU A 228 -9.07 -2.69 10.71
CA LEU A 228 -9.69 -2.26 11.96
C LEU A 228 -9.26 -0.86 12.41
N THR A 229 -8.07 -0.41 12.03
CA THR A 229 -7.48 0.83 12.55
C THR A 229 -7.55 1.98 11.56
N THR A 230 -7.12 1.78 10.31
CA THR A 230 -6.88 2.90 9.38
C THR A 230 -7.93 3.04 8.28
N THR A 231 -8.67 1.98 7.91
CA THR A 231 -9.58 2.06 6.75
C THR A 231 -10.65 3.15 6.88
N ARG A 232 -11.38 3.20 8.00
CA ARG A 232 -12.44 4.21 8.20
C ARG A 232 -11.86 5.61 8.39
N PRO A 233 -10.84 5.83 9.25
CA PRO A 233 -10.24 7.15 9.41
C PRO A 233 -9.60 7.70 8.14
N LEU A 234 -8.92 6.87 7.35
CA LEU A 234 -8.34 7.30 6.07
C LEU A 234 -9.40 7.58 5.02
N ALA A 235 -10.47 6.78 4.95
CA ALA A 235 -11.59 7.07 4.05
C ALA A 235 -12.23 8.42 4.40
N ALA A 236 -12.50 8.69 5.68
CA ALA A 236 -13.04 9.98 6.13
C ALA A 236 -12.09 11.15 5.82
N LEU A 237 -10.78 10.96 5.94
CA LEU A 237 -9.81 11.97 5.54
C LEU A 237 -9.81 12.23 4.03
N TYR A 238 -9.86 11.17 3.21
CA TYR A 238 -9.91 11.32 1.75
C TYR A 238 -11.23 11.93 1.27
N GLU A 239 -12.33 11.67 1.98
CA GLU A 239 -13.62 12.31 1.74
C GLU A 239 -13.58 13.80 2.09
N THR A 240 -12.98 14.19 3.23
CA THR A 240 -12.88 15.61 3.61
C THR A 240 -11.90 16.39 2.73
N ILE A 241 -10.80 15.76 2.30
CA ILE A 241 -9.93 16.33 1.27
C ILE A 241 -10.71 16.45 -0.04
N GLY A 242 -11.45 15.39 -0.43
CA GLY A 242 -12.27 15.29 -1.63
C GLY A 242 -11.44 15.28 -2.91
N ARG A 243 -11.88 14.61 -3.99
CA ARG A 243 -11.24 14.69 -5.33
C ARG A 243 -9.73 14.39 -5.35
N CYS A 244 -9.28 13.41 -4.57
CA CYS A 244 -7.87 13.03 -4.44
C CYS A 244 -7.65 11.52 -4.64
N GLY A 245 -8.50 10.89 -5.45
CA GLY A 245 -8.56 9.44 -5.58
C GLY A 245 -8.86 8.71 -4.26
N ASN A 246 -8.31 7.50 -4.13
CA ASN A 246 -8.58 6.58 -3.03
C ASN A 246 -7.40 6.48 -2.06
N PRO A 247 -7.65 6.19 -0.76
CA PRO A 247 -6.58 5.96 0.19
C PRO A 247 -5.71 4.75 -0.20
N PRO A 248 -4.42 4.74 0.17
CA PRO A 248 -3.52 3.64 -0.13
C PRO A 248 -4.05 2.33 0.45
N LYS A 249 -4.09 1.29 -0.38
CA LYS A 249 -4.44 -0.07 0.04
C LYS A 249 -3.24 -0.74 0.69
N ASP A 250 -3.50 -1.73 1.56
CA ASP A 250 -2.42 -2.55 2.10
C ASP A 250 -1.81 -3.49 1.04
N GLN A 251 -0.59 -3.95 1.32
CA GLN A 251 0.15 -4.85 0.45
C GLN A 251 -0.12 -6.33 0.76
N ALA A 252 -1.09 -6.66 1.62
CA ALA A 252 -1.32 -8.06 2.02
C ALA A 252 -1.69 -8.95 0.84
N ARG A 253 -2.32 -8.39 -0.20
CA ARG A 253 -2.61 -9.09 -1.46
C ARG A 253 -1.34 -9.52 -2.21
N MET A 254 -0.30 -8.70 -2.22
CA MET A 254 0.97 -9.07 -2.86
C MET A 254 1.67 -10.20 -2.11
N PHE A 255 1.58 -10.21 -0.78
CA PHE A 255 2.08 -11.34 0.02
C PHE A 255 1.27 -12.62 -0.20
N ALA A 256 -0.05 -12.52 -0.34
CA ALA A 256 -0.88 -13.66 -0.71
C ALA A 256 -0.50 -14.22 -2.09
N LEU A 257 -0.30 -13.35 -3.09
CA LEU A 257 0.18 -13.75 -4.42
C LEU A 257 1.56 -14.39 -4.37
N GLY A 258 2.50 -13.80 -3.61
CA GLY A 258 3.84 -14.36 -3.41
C GLY A 258 3.80 -15.73 -2.73
N SER A 259 2.86 -15.93 -1.78
CA SER A 259 2.65 -17.24 -1.14
C SER A 259 2.13 -18.27 -2.13
N ILE A 260 1.18 -17.91 -2.99
CA ILE A 260 0.65 -18.79 -4.03
C ILE A 260 1.76 -19.20 -5.01
N ALA A 261 2.58 -18.25 -5.45
CA ALA A 261 3.72 -18.52 -6.32
C ALA A 261 4.74 -19.44 -5.63
N LEU A 262 5.05 -19.20 -4.35
CA LEU A 262 5.96 -20.04 -3.57
C LEU A 262 5.43 -21.48 -3.41
N THR A 263 4.13 -21.65 -3.18
CA THR A 263 3.48 -22.97 -3.15
C THR A 263 3.59 -23.67 -4.50
N ALA A 264 3.38 -22.95 -5.61
CA ALA A 264 3.53 -23.53 -6.94
C ALA A 264 4.96 -24.00 -7.19
N VAL A 265 5.96 -23.21 -6.81
CA VAL A 265 7.38 -23.63 -6.90
C VAL A 265 7.64 -24.88 -6.06
N ALA A 266 7.16 -24.90 -4.81
CA ALA A 266 7.33 -26.04 -3.92
C ALA A 266 6.70 -27.34 -4.46
N LEU A 267 5.50 -27.24 -5.06
CA LEU A 267 4.75 -28.40 -5.53
C LEU A 267 5.17 -28.90 -6.92
N PHE A 268 5.70 -28.03 -7.78
CA PHE A 268 6.02 -28.41 -9.16
C PHE A 268 7.52 -28.50 -9.41
N VAL A 269 8.33 -27.57 -8.90
CA VAL A 269 9.77 -27.52 -9.20
C VAL A 269 10.53 -28.57 -8.40
N LEU A 270 10.21 -28.75 -7.12
CA LEU A 270 10.88 -29.74 -6.27
C LEU A 270 10.73 -31.19 -6.76
N PRO A 271 9.53 -31.72 -7.05
CA PRO A 271 9.41 -33.09 -7.52
C PRO A 271 10.01 -33.30 -8.90
N VAL A 272 10.02 -32.29 -9.78
CA VAL A 272 10.68 -32.38 -11.10
C VAL A 272 12.20 -32.46 -10.96
N ILE A 273 12.80 -31.63 -10.11
CA ILE A 273 14.25 -31.68 -9.84
C ILE A 273 14.63 -33.04 -9.25
N VAL A 274 13.83 -33.56 -8.32
CA VAL A 274 14.07 -34.87 -7.69
C VAL A 274 13.89 -36.00 -8.69
N ALA A 275 12.87 -35.94 -9.55
CA ALA A 275 12.66 -36.92 -10.61
C ALA A 275 13.82 -36.91 -11.62
N LEU A 276 14.28 -35.74 -12.07
CA LEU A 276 15.46 -35.62 -12.94
C LEU A 276 16.76 -36.10 -12.30
N TRP A 277 16.81 -36.20 -10.97
CA TRP A 277 17.97 -36.69 -10.23
C TRP A 277 17.93 -38.20 -9.98
N LEU A 278 16.73 -38.79 -9.99
CA LEU A 278 16.51 -40.22 -9.76
C LEU A 278 16.51 -41.05 -11.05
N PHE A 279 16.36 -40.42 -12.22
CA PHE A 279 16.41 -41.02 -13.56
C PHE A 279 17.66 -40.59 -14.31
#